data_AF-A0A7S1NRN0-F1
#
_entry.id   AF-A0A7S1NRN0-F1
#
_cell.length_a   1.000
_cell.length_b   1.000
_cell.length_c   1.000
_cell.angle_alpha   90.00
_cell.angle_beta   90.00
_cell.angle_gamma   90.00
#
_symmetry.space_group_name_H-M   'P 1'
#
loop_
_entity.id
_entity.type
_entity.pdbx_description
1 polymer ?
#
loop_
_entity_poly.entity_id
_entity_poly.type
_entity_poly.pdbx_seq_one_letter_code
_entity_poly.pdbx_strand_id
1 'polypeptide(L)'
;VNSMRSENVQFNLLCQQNLENMWRKVALNSLMTHHKSLSQSTGTASSDADRFLQCHMADCLEALRLRVDHAVSTRPPQRPQYSRKLGAVIKRHAHLLEAPQDKAQVEAILGIVQRTEAQPDEECADPEAANALNQEQVQEKEQEREQEREQEK
;
A
#
# COMPACT_ATOMS: atom_id res chain seq x y z
N VAL A 1 -8.21 -25.39 -2.68
CA VAL A 1 -8.67 -24.45 -3.73
C VAL A 1 -8.69 -23.00 -3.23
N ASN A 2 -9.08 -22.72 -1.98
CA ASN A 2 -9.00 -21.38 -1.35
C ASN A 2 -7.58 -20.77 -1.17
N SER A 3 -6.51 -21.58 -1.28
CA SER A 3 -5.12 -21.13 -1.10
C SER A 3 -4.61 -20.17 -2.18
N MET A 4 -5.08 -20.29 -3.44
CA MET A 4 -4.60 -19.44 -4.53
C MET A 4 -5.19 -18.03 -4.45
N ARG A 5 -6.41 -17.90 -3.90
CA ARG A 5 -7.08 -16.61 -3.72
C ARG A 5 -6.45 -15.79 -2.59
N SER A 6 -6.09 -16.43 -1.49
CA SER A 6 -5.37 -15.77 -0.40
C SER A 6 -3.96 -15.36 -0.84
N GLU A 7 -3.29 -16.19 -1.64
CA GLU A 7 -1.99 -15.89 -2.23
C GLU A 7 -2.04 -14.66 -3.16
N ASN A 8 -3.06 -14.52 -4.01
CA ASN A 8 -3.23 -13.34 -4.86
C ASN A 8 -3.43 -12.04 -4.03
N VAL A 9 -4.23 -12.11 -2.96
CA VAL A 9 -4.40 -10.98 -2.04
C VAL A 9 -3.09 -10.61 -1.34
N GLN A 10 -2.36 -11.60 -0.83
CA GLN A 10 -1.06 -11.39 -0.17
C GLN A 10 -0.02 -10.82 -1.14
N PHE A 11 0.02 -11.33 -2.37
CA PHE A 11 0.88 -10.83 -3.44
C PHE A 11 0.59 -9.35 -3.73
N ASN A 12 -0.68 -9.00 -3.92
CA ASN A 12 -1.08 -7.61 -4.15
C ASN A 12 -0.67 -6.70 -2.99
N LEU A 13 -0.94 -7.11 -1.74
CA LEU A 13 -0.54 -6.36 -0.55
C LEU A 13 0.98 -6.17 -0.48
N LEU A 14 1.76 -7.21 -0.78
CA LEU A 14 3.21 -7.14 -0.84
C LEU A 14 3.70 -6.13 -1.88
N CYS A 15 3.10 -6.11 -3.08
CA CYS A 15 3.41 -5.10 -4.10
C CYS A 15 3.11 -3.67 -3.61
N GLN A 16 2.00 -3.45 -2.89
CA GLN A 16 1.70 -2.15 -2.28
C GLN A 16 2.79 -1.75 -1.29
N GLN A 17 3.13 -2.67 -0.40
CA GLN A 17 4.02 -2.41 0.71
C GLN A 17 5.44 -2.12 0.20
N ASN A 18 5.88 -2.83 -0.84
CA ASN A 18 7.13 -2.55 -1.54
C ASN A 18 7.14 -1.13 -2.12
N LEU A 19 6.07 -0.73 -2.83
CA LEU A 19 5.94 0.62 -3.38
C LEU A 19 5.99 1.70 -2.30
N GLU A 20 5.20 1.52 -1.23
CA GLU A 20 5.17 2.47 -0.12
C GLU A 20 6.52 2.55 0.60
N ASN A 21 7.22 1.43 0.79
CA ASN A 21 8.52 1.42 1.42
C ASN A 21 9.57 2.17 0.59
N MET A 22 9.51 2.11 -0.75
CA MET A 22 10.39 2.92 -1.60
C MET A 22 10.13 4.41 -1.36
N TRP A 23 8.87 4.85 -1.39
CA TRP A 23 8.55 6.27 -1.16
C TRP A 23 8.92 6.74 0.24
N ARG A 24 8.71 5.91 1.27
CA ARG A 24 9.12 6.23 2.64
C ARG A 24 10.63 6.39 2.77
N LYS A 25 11.42 5.52 2.12
CA LYS A 25 12.89 5.64 2.10
C LYS A 25 13.32 6.95 1.45
N VAL A 26 12.75 7.27 0.30
CA VAL A 26 13.07 8.50 -0.42
C VAL A 26 12.67 9.73 0.40
N ALA A 27 11.43 9.77 0.90
CA ALA A 27 10.92 10.84 1.73
C ALA A 27 11.77 11.06 2.99
N LEU A 28 12.18 9.98 3.66
CA LEU A 28 13.04 10.04 4.84
C LEU A 28 14.41 10.62 4.49
N ASN A 29 15.02 10.18 3.39
CA ASN A 29 16.31 10.70 2.93
C ASN A 29 16.23 12.19 2.58
N SER A 30 15.15 12.62 1.90
CA SER A 30 14.90 14.03 1.60
C SER A 30 14.76 14.85 2.88
N LEU A 31 14.00 14.37 3.88
CA LEU A 31 13.87 15.05 5.17
C LEU A 31 15.21 15.14 5.91
N MET A 32 15.98 14.05 5.95
CA MET A 32 17.31 14.05 6.59
C MET A 32 18.28 15.01 5.91
N THR A 33 18.19 15.17 4.59
CA THR A 33 19.06 16.08 3.83
C THR A 33 18.68 17.54 4.04
N HIS A 34 17.38 17.86 4.03
CA HIS A 34 16.89 19.23 3.96
C HIS A 34 16.41 19.84 5.29
N HIS A 35 16.30 19.06 6.39
CA HIS A 35 15.82 19.58 7.68
C HIS A 35 16.65 20.75 8.23
N LYS A 36 17.97 20.76 7.99
CA LYS A 36 18.87 21.83 8.46
C LYS A 36 18.59 23.14 7.74
N SER A 37 18.38 23.08 6.43
CA SER A 37 18.02 24.23 5.60
C SER A 37 16.69 24.84 6.06
N LEU A 38 15.72 24.01 6.44
CA LEU A 38 14.43 24.48 6.94
C LEU A 38 14.52 25.20 8.29
N SER A 39 15.39 24.73 9.19
CA SER A 39 15.62 25.36 10.50
C SER A 39 16.20 26.78 10.39
N GLN A 40 17.03 27.01 9.36
CA GLN A 40 17.67 28.29 9.10
C GLN A 40 16.75 29.32 8.42
N SER A 41 15.66 28.88 7.76
CA SER A 41 14.69 29.75 7.09
C SER A 41 13.59 30.31 8.02
N THR A 42 13.80 30.29 9.33
CA THR A 42 12.85 30.74 10.36
C THR A 42 12.75 32.27 10.42
N GLY A 43 12.04 32.88 9.46
CA GLY A 43 11.72 34.31 9.55
C GLY A 43 10.73 34.82 8.52
N THR A 44 10.98 34.61 7.24
CA THR A 44 10.10 35.06 6.16
C THR A 44 10.39 34.19 4.93
N ALA A 45 9.44 33.35 4.50
CA ALA A 45 9.53 32.63 3.23
C ALA A 45 9.50 33.65 2.09
N SER A 46 10.68 34.17 1.74
CA SER A 46 10.83 35.34 0.87
C SER A 46 11.15 34.92 -0.58
N SER A 47 11.60 33.67 -0.75
CA SER A 47 12.00 33.08 -2.02
C SER A 47 11.04 31.97 -2.45
N ASP A 48 10.76 31.88 -3.75
CA ASP A 48 9.98 30.77 -4.33
C ASP A 48 10.64 29.40 -4.05
N ALA A 49 11.97 29.37 -3.88
CA ALA A 49 12.70 28.15 -3.53
C ALA A 49 12.36 27.65 -2.10
N ASP A 50 12.17 28.56 -1.15
CA ASP A 50 11.79 28.20 0.23
C ASP A 50 10.37 27.63 0.26
N ARG A 51 9.46 28.21 -0.53
CA ARG A 51 8.07 27.72 -0.66
C ARG A 51 8.04 26.33 -1.29
N PHE A 52 8.82 26.13 -2.35
CA PHE A 52 8.96 24.81 -2.98
C PHE A 52 9.49 23.78 -1.98
N LEU A 53 10.55 24.12 -1.24
CA LEU A 53 11.13 23.23 -0.25
C LEU A 53 10.13 22.89 0.86
N GLN A 54 9.37 23.86 1.34
CA GLN A 54 8.35 23.64 2.37
C GLN A 54 7.23 22.72 1.88
N CYS A 55 6.74 22.89 0.65
CA CYS A 55 5.78 21.98 0.03
C CYS A 55 6.36 20.57 -0.12
N HIS A 56 7.58 20.44 -0.63
CA HIS A 56 8.24 19.15 -0.80
C HIS A 56 8.44 18.42 0.54
N MET A 57 8.79 19.13 1.61
CA MET A 57 8.90 18.56 2.96
C MET A 57 7.54 18.11 3.51
N ALA A 58 6.47 18.88 3.26
CA ALA A 58 5.12 18.49 3.65
C ALA A 58 4.68 17.19 2.94
N ASP A 59 5.00 17.04 1.66
CA ASP A 59 4.73 15.82 0.90
C ASP A 59 5.53 14.62 1.42
N CYS A 60 6.81 14.81 1.77
CA CYS A 60 7.62 13.77 2.41
C CYS A 60 7.01 13.31 3.74
N LEU A 61 6.51 14.23 4.56
CA LEU A 61 5.83 13.90 5.81
C LEU A 61 4.51 13.16 5.56
N GLU A 62 3.74 13.53 4.54
CA GLU A 62 2.52 12.83 4.18
C GLU A 62 2.80 11.40 3.71
N ALA A 63 3.90 11.16 2.97
CA ALA A 63 4.32 9.82 2.56
C ALA A 63 4.73 8.91 3.76
N LEU A 64 5.19 9.49 4.87
CA LEU A 64 5.54 8.76 6.09
C LEU A 64 4.33 8.48 7.00
N ARG A 65 3.21 9.19 6.81
CA ARG A 65 2.01 8.99 7.62
C ARG A 65 1.25 7.75 7.17
N LEU A 66 0.89 6.90 8.13
CA LEU A 66 -0.11 5.87 7.91
C LEU A 66 -1.49 6.42 8.28
N ARG A 67 -2.32 6.71 7.26
CA ARG A 67 -3.70 7.15 7.49
C ARG A 67 -4.58 5.93 7.68
N VAL A 68 -5.28 5.89 8.81
CA VAL A 68 -6.31 4.89 9.10
C VAL A 68 -7.65 5.58 8.87
N ASP A 69 -8.31 5.24 7.76
CA ASP A 69 -9.65 5.74 7.49
C ASP A 69 -10.68 4.86 8.20
N HIS A 70 -11.56 5.48 8.99
CA HIS A 70 -12.66 4.81 9.71
C HIS A 70 -13.99 4.88 8.95
N ALA A 71 -13.99 5.43 7.73
CA ALA A 71 -15.19 5.58 6.94
C ALA A 71 -15.67 4.21 6.43
N VAL A 72 -16.86 3.79 6.86
CA VAL A 72 -17.50 2.58 6.36
C VAL A 72 -18.26 2.93 5.08
N SER A 73 -17.81 2.43 3.94
CA SER A 73 -18.52 2.60 2.67
C SER A 73 -19.87 1.88 2.73
N THR A 74 -20.94 2.59 2.38
CA THR A 74 -22.28 2.00 2.21
C THR A 74 -22.48 1.36 0.83
N ARG A 75 -21.50 1.50 -0.08
CA ARG A 75 -21.54 0.86 -1.40
C ARG A 75 -20.98 -0.56 -1.35
N PRO A 76 -21.57 -1.50 -2.10
CA PRO A 76 -21.03 -2.84 -2.21
C PRO A 76 -19.61 -2.80 -2.80
N PRO A 77 -18.69 -3.65 -2.32
CA PRO A 77 -17.30 -3.68 -2.77
C PRO A 77 -17.25 -4.07 -4.26
N GLN A 78 -16.93 -3.11 -5.11
CA GLN A 78 -16.57 -3.38 -6.50
C GLN A 78 -15.13 -3.86 -6.54
N ARG A 79 -14.83 -4.86 -7.37
CA ARG A 79 -13.46 -5.34 -7.58
C ARG A 79 -12.68 -4.32 -8.39
N PRO A 80 -11.84 -3.47 -7.78
CA PRO A 80 -11.03 -2.57 -8.55
C PRO A 80 -9.87 -3.38 -9.14
N GLN A 81 -9.48 -3.06 -10.38
CA GLN A 81 -8.19 -3.51 -10.89
C GLN A 81 -7.11 -2.94 -9.96
N TYR A 82 -6.31 -3.83 -9.37
CA TYR A 82 -5.24 -3.49 -8.45
C TYR A 82 -4.16 -2.65 -9.12
N SER A 83 -3.86 -2.90 -10.39
CA SER A 83 -3.01 -2.06 -11.22
C SER A 83 -3.49 -0.61 -11.29
N ARG A 84 -4.81 -0.35 -11.35
CA ARG A 84 -5.37 1.01 -11.29
C ARG A 84 -5.17 1.65 -9.93
N LYS A 85 -5.38 0.88 -8.86
CA LYS A 85 -5.12 1.33 -7.48
C LYS A 85 -3.66 1.76 -7.35
N LEU A 86 -2.73 0.89 -7.71
CA LEU A 86 -1.29 1.20 -7.68
C LEU A 86 -0.95 2.40 -8.55
N GLY A 87 -1.51 2.49 -9.76
CA GLY A 87 -1.32 3.63 -10.65
C GLY A 87 -1.73 4.97 -10.02
N ALA A 88 -2.82 5.01 -9.25
CA ALA A 88 -3.23 6.20 -8.52
C ALA A 88 -2.22 6.58 -7.42
N VAL A 89 -1.70 5.59 -6.68
CA VAL A 89 -0.72 5.85 -5.63
C VAL A 89 0.64 6.27 -6.20
N ILE A 90 1.06 5.70 -7.33
CA ILE A 90 2.27 6.10 -8.07
C ILE A 90 2.15 7.56 -8.53
N LYS A 91 1.01 7.94 -9.13
CA LYS A 91 0.77 9.32 -9.56
C LYS A 91 0.86 10.31 -8.40
N ARG A 92 0.32 9.94 -7.23
CA ARG A 92 0.37 10.77 -6.02
C ARG A 92 1.80 11.05 -5.56
N HIS A 93 2.70 10.06 -5.61
CA HIS A 93 4.08 10.17 -5.12
C HIS A 93 5.12 10.34 -6.25
N ALA A 94 4.68 10.64 -7.48
CA ALA A 94 5.55 10.72 -8.65
C ALA A 94 6.68 11.75 -8.49
N HIS A 95 6.43 12.83 -7.74
CA HIS A 95 7.40 13.89 -7.47
C HIS A 95 8.52 13.45 -6.50
N LEU A 96 8.33 12.39 -5.71
CA LEU A 96 9.37 11.83 -4.85
C LEU A 96 10.33 10.93 -5.64
N LEU A 97 9.85 10.31 -6.73
CA LEU A 97 10.62 9.35 -7.53
C LEU A 97 11.49 10.09 -8.55
N GLU A 98 12.58 10.70 -8.11
CA GLU A 98 13.52 11.39 -9.02
C GLU A 98 14.53 10.43 -9.64
N ALA A 99 15.02 9.46 -8.86
CA ALA A 99 16.05 8.53 -9.30
C ALA A 99 15.54 7.59 -10.41
N PRO A 100 16.33 7.36 -11.47
CA PRO A 100 15.93 6.48 -12.57
C PRO A 100 15.76 5.02 -12.12
N GLN A 101 16.51 4.60 -11.10
CA GLN A 101 16.40 3.27 -10.52
C GLN A 101 15.03 3.04 -9.86
N ASP A 102 14.52 4.01 -9.11
CA ASP A 102 13.23 3.89 -8.44
C ASP A 102 12.08 3.84 -9.45
N LYS A 103 12.17 4.63 -10.53
CA LYS A 103 11.21 4.59 -11.64
C LYS A 103 11.18 3.21 -12.31
N ALA A 104 12.35 2.65 -12.60
CA ALA A 104 12.46 1.32 -13.19
C ALA A 104 11.87 0.23 -12.26
N GLN A 105 12.06 0.36 -10.94
CA GLN A 105 11.47 -0.57 -9.97
C GLN A 105 9.95 -0.46 -9.91
N VAL A 106 9.40 0.75 -9.94
CA VAL A 106 7.94 0.98 -9.99
C VAL A 106 7.34 0.36 -11.26
N GLU A 107 7.98 0.58 -12.41
CA GLU A 107 7.54 -0.01 -13.69
C GLU A 107 7.61 -1.54 -13.67
N ALA A 108 8.67 -2.11 -13.09
CA ALA A 108 8.79 -3.55 -12.93
C ALA A 108 7.65 -4.13 -12.06
N ILE A 109 7.35 -3.51 -10.91
CA ILE A 109 6.27 -3.94 -10.02
C ILE A 109 4.91 -3.84 -10.75
N LEU A 110 4.65 -2.72 -11.43
CA LEU A 110 3.40 -2.53 -12.17
C LEU A 110 3.24 -3.58 -13.28
N GLY A 111 4.34 -3.89 -13.99
CA GLY A 111 4.35 -4.93 -15.03
C GLY A 111 4.09 -6.32 -14.48
N ILE A 112 4.59 -6.66 -13.29
CA ILE A 112 4.29 -7.95 -12.65
C ILE A 112 2.79 -8.02 -12.29
N VAL A 113 2.26 -6.98 -11.64
CA VAL A 113 0.83 -6.93 -11.25
C VAL A 113 -0.08 -7.04 -12.46
N GLN A 114 0.20 -6.32 -13.54
CA GLN A 114 -0.60 -6.39 -14.77
C GLN A 114 -0.58 -7.78 -15.40
N ARG A 115 0.55 -8.50 -15.36
CA ARG A 115 0.64 -9.88 -15.86
C ARG A 115 -0.17 -10.84 -15.00
N THR A 116 -0.11 -10.67 -13.67
CA THR A 116 -0.90 -11.48 -12.73
C THR A 116 -2.40 -11.23 -12.89
N GLU A 117 -2.81 -9.98 -13.14
CA GLU A 117 -4.22 -9.64 -13.40
C GLU A 117 -4.74 -10.12 -14.76
N ALA A 118 -3.86 -10.26 -15.75
CA ALA A 118 -4.24 -10.71 -17.09
C ALA A 118 -4.48 -12.24 -17.16
N GLN A 119 -4.08 -13.00 -16.14
CA GLN A 119 -4.47 -14.40 -16.01
C GLN A 119 -5.92 -14.44 -15.49
N PRO A 120 -6.89 -14.97 -16.26
CA PRO A 120 -8.27 -15.01 -15.82
C PRO A 120 -8.45 -16.03 -14.69
N ASP A 121 -8.81 -15.54 -13.50
CA ASP A 121 -9.45 -16.37 -12.47
C ASP A 121 -10.89 -16.69 -12.93
N GLU A 122 -11.06 -17.78 -13.69
CA GLU A 122 -12.35 -18.24 -14.25
C GLU A 122 -13.44 -18.53 -13.18
N GLU A 123 -13.12 -18.62 -11.88
CA GLU A 123 -14.07 -19.11 -10.86
C GLU A 123 -14.73 -18.03 -9.99
N CYS A 124 -14.44 -16.76 -10.21
CA CYS A 124 -14.60 -15.78 -9.15
C CYS A 124 -15.84 -14.88 -9.33
N ALA A 125 -17.04 -15.37 -9.63
CA ALA A 125 -18.21 -14.49 -9.76
C ALA A 125 -18.92 -14.14 -8.44
N ASP A 126 -18.79 -14.97 -7.38
CA ASP A 126 -19.72 -14.85 -6.25
C ASP A 126 -19.17 -14.10 -5.00
N PRO A 127 -19.82 -13.02 -4.54
CA PRO A 127 -19.52 -12.39 -3.25
C PRO A 127 -19.85 -13.28 -2.05
N GLU A 128 -20.70 -14.30 -2.20
CA GLU A 128 -20.99 -15.30 -1.16
C GLU A 128 -19.73 -16.09 -0.76
N ALA A 129 -18.85 -16.39 -1.72
CA ALA A 129 -17.61 -17.12 -1.46
C ALA A 129 -16.64 -16.35 -0.55
N ALA A 130 -16.66 -15.01 -0.58
CA ALA A 130 -15.81 -14.19 0.29
C ALA A 130 -16.31 -14.17 1.75
N ASN A 131 -17.63 -14.23 1.96
CA ASN A 131 -18.21 -14.36 3.30
C ASN A 131 -18.05 -15.78 3.86
N ALA A 132 -18.16 -16.80 3.00
CA ALA A 132 -17.88 -18.20 3.37
C ALA A 132 -16.44 -18.37 3.88
N LEU A 133 -15.47 -17.71 3.25
CA LEU A 133 -14.05 -17.69 3.66
C LEU A 133 -13.82 -17.15 5.07
N ASN A 134 -14.52 -16.07 5.43
CA ASN A 134 -14.36 -15.46 6.75
C ASN A 134 -15.01 -16.34 7.84
N GLN A 135 -16.04 -17.11 7.50
CA GLN A 135 -16.64 -18.11 8.41
C GLN A 135 -15.76 -19.35 8.58
N GLU A 136 -15.17 -19.88 7.50
CA GLU A 136 -14.26 -21.04 7.59
C GLU A 136 -13.03 -20.75 8.45
N GLN A 137 -12.40 -19.57 8.30
CA GLN A 137 -11.24 -19.19 9.13
C GLN A 137 -11.55 -19.06 10.62
N VAL A 138 -12.79 -18.70 10.97
CA VAL A 138 -13.23 -18.60 12.37
C VAL A 138 -13.45 -20.01 12.93
N GLN A 139 -14.03 -20.93 12.17
CA GLN A 139 -14.21 -22.31 12.58
C GLN A 139 -12.89 -23.08 12.77
N GLU A 140 -11.92 -22.93 11.87
CA GLU A 140 -10.61 -23.58 12.03
C GLU A 140 -9.91 -23.14 13.32
N LYS A 141 -9.94 -21.84 13.63
CA LYS A 141 -9.36 -21.30 14.87
C LYS A 141 -10.08 -21.76 16.14
N GLU A 142 -11.39 -22.00 16.06
CA GLU A 142 -12.13 -22.57 17.18
C GLU A 142 -11.75 -24.03 17.42
N GLN A 143 -11.61 -24.83 16.36
CA GLN A 143 -11.19 -26.23 16.47
C GLN A 143 -9.77 -26.39 17.02
N GLU A 144 -8.82 -25.55 16.57
CA GLU A 144 -7.46 -25.57 17.13
C GLU A 144 -7.46 -25.26 18.63
N ARG A 145 -8.27 -24.29 19.07
CA ARG A 145 -8.43 -23.97 20.50
C ARG A 145 -9.07 -25.09 21.32
N GLU A 146 -10.00 -25.83 20.74
CA GLU A 146 -10.60 -27.00 21.41
C GLU A 146 -9.57 -28.12 21.57
N GLN A 147 -8.78 -28.41 20.53
CA GLN A 147 -7.72 -29.42 20.62
C GLN A 147 -6.63 -29.06 21.62
N GLU A 148 -6.23 -27.78 21.70
CA GLU A 148 -5.28 -27.32 22.73
C GLU A 148 -5.84 -27.55 24.14
N ARG A 149 -7.13 -27.27 24.36
CA ARG A 149 -7.80 -27.51 25.66
C ARG A 149 -7.94 -28.98 26.02
N GLU A 150 -8.07 -29.86 25.03
CA GLU A 150 -8.10 -31.32 25.27
C GLU A 150 -6.71 -31.89 25.54
N GLN A 151 -5.66 -31.33 24.95
CA GLN A 151 -4.28 -31.76 25.21
C GLN A 151 -3.73 -31.24 26.56
N GLU A 152 -4.26 -30.14 27.08
CA GLU A 152 -3.91 -29.61 28.41
C GLU A 152 -4.65 -30.29 29.58
N LYS A 153 -5.60 -31.19 29.31
CA LYS A 153 -6.32 -31.98 30.33
C LYS A 153 -5.72 -33.37 30.52
#